data_AF-A0A8A3PIE5-F1
#
_entry.id   AF-A0A8A3PIE5-F1
#
_cell.length_a   1.000
_cell.length_b   1.000
_cell.length_c   1.000
_cell.angle_alpha   90.00
_cell.angle_beta   90.00
_cell.angle_gamma   90.00
#
_symmetry.space_group_name_H-M   'P 1'
#
loop_
_entity.id
_entity.type
_entity.pdbx_description
1 polymer ?
#
loop_
_entity_poly.entity_id
_entity_poly.type
_entity_poly.pdbx_seq_one_letter_code
_entity_poly.pdbx_strand_id
1 'polypeptide(L)' 'MANGLLAQNGGAQEFAKANPNGRLGRPEDIAGVVVYLASRAGSHVNGANIVVDGGEWLSRKVPRDVGKDEEKAKAKL' A
#
# COMPACT_ATOMS: atom_id res chain seq x y z
N MET A 1 8.98 17.75 -2.92
CA MET A 1 8.11 17.79 -1.72
C MET A 1 8.24 16.55 -0.82
N ALA A 2 8.31 15.33 -1.36
CA ALA A 2 8.38 14.11 -0.54
C ALA A 2 9.62 14.02 0.37
N ASN A 3 10.82 14.39 -0.13
CA ASN A 3 12.05 14.28 0.68
C ASN A 3 12.04 15.14 1.94
N GLY A 4 11.40 16.32 1.92
CA GLY A 4 11.29 17.17 3.11
C GLY A 4 10.39 16.56 4.19
N LEU A 5 9.26 15.98 3.77
CA LEU A 5 8.35 15.25 4.67
C LEU A 5 8.98 13.99 5.26
N LEU A 6 9.76 13.25 4.46
CA LEU A 6 10.49 12.08 4.96
C LEU A 6 11.50 12.51 6.04
N ALA A 7 12.28 13.56 5.79
CA ALA A 7 13.26 14.06 6.75
C ALA A 7 12.62 14.52 8.08
N GLN A 8 11.45 15.17 8.02
CA GLN A 8 10.72 15.62 9.21
C GLN A 8 10.14 14.49 10.05
N ASN A 9 9.93 13.30 9.47
CA ASN A 9 9.26 12.16 10.11
C ASN A 9 10.19 10.96 10.35
N GLY A 10 11.48 11.19 10.61
CA GLY A 10 12.43 10.11 10.94
C GLY A 10 13.08 9.43 9.73
N GLY A 11 12.87 9.96 8.52
CA GLY A 11 13.50 9.51 7.29
C GLY A 11 12.81 8.30 6.66
N ALA A 12 13.32 7.88 5.50
CA ALA A 12 12.78 6.76 4.72
C ALA A 12 12.72 5.43 5.52
N GLN A 13 13.64 5.25 6.47
CA GLN A 13 13.71 4.04 7.29
C GLN A 13 12.55 3.93 8.27
N GLU A 14 12.01 5.05 8.76
CA GLU A 14 10.89 5.01 9.68
C GLU A 14 9.63 4.51 8.98
N PHE A 15 9.36 5.00 7.77
CA PHE A 15 8.24 4.53 6.95
C PHE A 15 8.42 3.09 6.47
N ALA A 16 9.65 2.66 6.24
CA ALA A 16 9.95 1.28 5.84
C ALA A 16 9.52 0.23 6.89
N LYS A 17 9.51 0.58 8.18
CA LYS A 17 9.12 -0.35 9.26
C LYS A 17 7.65 -0.77 9.21
N ALA A 18 6.78 0.10 8.71
CA ALA A 18 5.35 -0.20 8.59
C ALA A 18 5.05 -1.11 7.38
N ASN A 19 5.92 -1.09 6.38
CA ASN A 19 5.80 -1.89 5.18
C ASN A 19 6.21 -3.35 5.48
N PRO A 20 5.39 -4.36 5.13
CA PRO A 20 5.75 -5.77 5.33
C PRO A 20 7.06 -6.19 4.66
N ASN A 21 7.38 -5.59 3.51
CA ASN A 21 8.65 -5.84 2.82
C ASN A 21 9.83 -5.09 3.45
N GLY A 22 9.62 -4.33 4.53
CA GLY A 22 10.67 -3.68 5.32
C GLY A 22 11.45 -2.59 4.58
N ARG A 23 10.93 -2.10 3.46
CA ARG A 23 11.56 -1.04 2.65
C ARG A 23 10.54 -0.19 1.92
N LEU A 24 10.94 1.02 1.56
CA LEU A 24 10.20 1.80 0.58
C LEU A 24 10.34 1.21 -0.82
N GLY A 25 9.32 1.44 -1.63
CA GLY A 25 9.33 1.13 -3.06
C GLY A 25 10.46 1.87 -3.78
N ARG A 26 11.02 1.22 -4.79
CA ARG A 26 12.01 1.77 -5.70
C ARG A 26 11.42 1.82 -7.11
N PRO A 27 11.92 2.67 -8.01
CA PRO A 27 11.45 2.74 -9.39
C PRO A 27 11.45 1.37 -10.10
N GLU A 28 12.41 0.50 -9.76
CA GLU A 28 12.56 -0.83 -10.35
C GLU A 28 11.40 -1.77 -10.00
N ASP A 29 10.69 -1.55 -8.89
CA ASP A 29 9.54 -2.37 -8.50
C ASP A 29 8.39 -2.22 -9.49
N ILE A 30 8.15 -0.99 -9.93
CA ILE A 30 7.15 -0.69 -10.97
C ILE A 30 7.65 -1.15 -12.33
N ALA A 31 8.92 -0.91 -12.64
CA ALA A 31 9.52 -1.35 -13.90
C ALA A 31 9.41 -2.87 -14.09
N GLY A 32 9.62 -3.66 -13.03
CA GLY A 32 9.45 -5.11 -13.05
C GLY A 32 8.03 -5.55 -13.45
N VAL A 33 7.01 -4.92 -12.86
CA VAL A 33 5.60 -5.19 -13.22
C VAL A 33 5.30 -4.76 -14.66
N VAL A 34 5.83 -3.62 -15.11
CA VAL A 34 5.66 -3.17 -16.50
C VAL A 34 6.29 -4.17 -17.47
N VAL A 35 7.50 -4.67 -17.18
CA VAL A 35 8.15 -5.70 -18.00
C VAL A 35 7.32 -6.99 -18.04
N TYR A 36 6.81 -7.44 -16.89
CA TYR A 36 5.91 -8.60 -16.83
C TYR A 36 4.68 -8.40 -17.74
N LEU A 37 3.98 -7.28 -17.58
CA LEU A 37 2.77 -6.95 -18.34
C LEU A 37 3.01 -6.79 -19.83
N ALA A 38 4.13 -6.18 -20.23
CA ALA A 38 4.50 -6.01 -21.63
C ALA A 38 5.01 -7.30 -22.30
N SER A 39 5.37 -8.31 -21.50
CA SER A 39 5.87 -9.59 -22.00
C SER A 39 4.74 -10.57 -22.35
N ARG A 40 5.12 -11.72 -22.95
CA ARG A 40 4.19 -12.84 -23.17
C ARG A 40 3.57 -13.39 -21.87
N ALA A 41 4.23 -13.21 -20.72
CA ALA A 41 3.72 -13.68 -19.44
C ALA A 41 2.48 -12.89 -18.97
N GLY A 42 2.29 -11.66 -19.45
CA GLY A 42 1.11 -10.84 -19.20
C GLY A 42 -0.01 -10.99 -20.23
N SER A 43 0.11 -11.94 -21.18
CA SER A 43 -0.77 -11.99 -22.38
C SER A 43 -2.27 -12.13 -22.11
N HIS A 44 -2.66 -12.60 -20.92
CA HIS A 44 -4.05 -12.71 -20.50
C HIS A 44 -4.38 -11.87 -19.25
N VAL A 45 -3.50 -10.93 -18.88
CA VAL A 45 -3.72 -10.04 -17.74
C VAL A 45 -4.27 -8.71 -18.27
N ASN A 46 -5.57 -8.49 -18.06
CA ASN A 46 -6.26 -7.26 -18.43
C ASN A 46 -7.40 -6.97 -17.43
N GLY A 47 -7.86 -5.72 -17.38
CA GLY A 47 -8.98 -5.31 -16.52
C GLY A 47 -8.71 -5.39 -15.01
N ALA A 48 -7.44 -5.50 -14.60
CA ALA A 48 -7.05 -5.70 -13.21
C ALA A 48 -6.22 -4.53 -12.67
N ASN A 49 -6.41 -4.23 -11.38
CA ASN A 49 -5.54 -3.35 -10.62
C ASN A 49 -4.45 -4.18 -9.95
N ILE A 50 -3.18 -3.93 -10.29
CA ILE A 50 -2.03 -4.65 -9.72
C ILE A 50 -1.39 -3.76 -8.68
N VAL A 51 -1.53 -4.15 -7.40
CA VAL A 51 -0.95 -3.43 -6.27
C VAL A 51 0.54 -3.77 -6.16
N VAL A 52 1.39 -2.73 -6.15
CA VAL A 52 2.86 -2.84 -6.06
C VAL A 52 3.36 -1.93 -4.95
N ASP A 53 3.11 -2.30 -3.70
CA ASP A 53 3.39 -1.45 -2.53
C ASP A 53 4.15 -2.17 -1.40
N GLY A 54 4.63 -3.39 -1.65
CA GLY A 54 5.30 -4.19 -0.63
C GLY A 54 4.38 -4.85 0.39
N GLY A 55 3.08 -4.94 0.10
CA GLY A 55 2.09 -5.61 0.95
C GLY A 55 1.36 -4.66 1.89
N GLU A 56 1.60 -3.35 1.79
CA GLU A 56 0.99 -2.32 2.62
C GLU A 56 -0.55 -2.33 2.52
N TRP A 57 -1.09 -2.54 1.33
CA TRP A 57 -2.53 -2.60 1.07
C TRP A 57 -3.23 -3.66 1.93
N LEU A 58 -2.59 -4.81 2.14
CA LEU A 58 -3.16 -5.92 2.90
C LEU A 58 -2.77 -5.86 4.38
N SER A 59 -1.61 -5.29 4.71
CA SER A 59 -1.09 -5.25 6.08
C SER A 59 -1.79 -4.22 6.95
N ARG A 60 -2.34 -3.17 6.35
CA ARG A 60 -3.17 -2.22 7.08
C ARG A 60 -4.31 -3.00 7.72
N LYS A 61 -4.34 -2.98 9.05
CA LYS A 61 -5.51 -3.37 9.84
C LYS A 61 -6.63 -2.41 9.47
N VAL A 62 -7.32 -2.66 8.37
CA VAL A 62 -8.59 -2.00 8.07
C VAL A 62 -9.51 -2.41 9.22
N PRO A 63 -10.02 -1.45 10.02
CA PRO A 63 -11.06 -1.76 10.99
C PRO A 63 -12.18 -2.47 10.22
N ARG A 64 -12.48 -3.72 10.58
CA ARG A 64 -13.52 -4.53 9.90
C ARG A 64 -14.93 -4.02 10.21
N ASP A 65 -15.02 -2.90 10.92
CA ASP A 65 -16.18 -2.33 11.58
C ASP A 65 -16.39 -0.86 11.23
N VAL A 66 -16.04 -0.47 9.99
CA VAL A 66 -16.50 0.80 9.39
C VAL A 66 -18.03 0.84 9.45
N GLY A 67 -18.57 1.55 10.45
CA GLY A 67 -20.01 1.70 10.70
C GLY A 67 -20.49 1.28 12.10
N LYS A 68 -19.74 0.49 12.88
CA LYS A 68 -20.21 0.05 14.22
C LYS A 68 -20.08 1.13 15.28
N ASP A 69 -19.23 2.13 15.07
CA ASP A 69 -19.07 3.25 15.99
C ASP A 69 -20.31 4.16 15.99
N GLU A 70 -20.98 4.34 14.84
CA GLU A 70 -22.25 5.07 14.76
C GLU A 70 -23.41 4.31 15.41
N GLU A 71 -23.46 2.98 15.24
CA GLU A 71 -24.50 2.13 15.82
C GLU A 71 -24.40 2.06 17.35
N LYS A 72 -23.17 1.95 17.88
CA LYS A 72 -22.91 2.03 19.33
C LYS A 72 -23.22 3.40 19.92
N ALA A 73 -23.05 4.49 19.16
CA ALA A 73 -23.41 5.83 19.59
C ALA A 73 -24.93 6.05 19.62
N LYS A 74 -25.67 5.49 18.66
CA LYS A 74 -27.15 5.56 18.62
C LYS A 74 -27.81 4.65 19.66
N ALA A 75 -27.21 3.53 20.02
CA ALA A 75 -27.72 2.62 21.06
C ALA A 75 -27.46 3.11 22.51
N LYS A 76 -26.76 4.24 22.68
CA LYS A 76 -26.44 4.85 23.97
C LYS A 76 -27.29 6.08 24.31
N LEU A 77 -28.25 6.43 23.45
CA LEU A 77 -29.34 7.39 23.66
C LEU A 77 -30.62 6.64 23.96
#